data_AF-A0A847VQ48-F1
#
_entry.id   AF-A0A847VQ48-F1
#
_cell.length_a   1.000
_cell.length_b   1.000
_cell.length_c   1.000
_cell.angle_alpha   90.00
_cell.angle_beta   90.00
_cell.angle_gamma   90.00
#
_symmetry.space_group_name_H-M   'P 1'
#
loop_
_entity.id
_entity.type
_entity.pdbx_description
1 polymer ?
#
loop_
_entity_poly.entity_id
_entity_poly.type
_entity_poly.pdbx_seq_one_letter_code
_entity_poly.pdbx_strand_id
1 'polypeptide(L)'
;MFQSKIKLKFFPVLVILLISLLSFYPFKLVIAAPNLSGRILLQVQDKGQAWYVNPVDGKRYYLGRPDDAFAVMRAFGLGISNADFNSFSSKAPARLAGRILLKVQDKGQAYYLDPLKLELHYLGRPTDAFAVMRTLGLGITNRDLFQIPMGELQLSREPSSENVSYSGTEGFLRNFTFRYKNNNYELSHFFPTQLYKDYKNSSKTYTYASISGKTQSDIQNEFYALFLQSRKGDTTIASLVAKLRELATLNKWTDEELLEATVALVQYIPYDDVKVLENPQLNNNPYFPYETLYLNKGVCSDKTFLAVALLRQLGYGAAILDFPEKNHSALGVACPTEYSLHGSGYCYVETTNYFPFGVIPQNINNGLVQSPDGFSDMFNVQSLGKVEIYQKTSGKIYQGMPIIYSQVADLRATKNELDIFNLEIQEINTILKNKEAEIASMRERVKEYYDSGQTAEYNRMVPIFNSLVKTYNEEVSVYKGKVSEYNSQASVFNLAVKSFYQK
;
A
#
# COMPACT_ATOMS: atom_id res chain seq x y z
N MET A 1 -104.13 -11.55 58.01
CA MET A 1 -105.24 -10.93 57.26
C MET A 1 -104.62 -10.13 56.12
N PHE A 2 -104.93 -10.51 54.87
CA PHE A 2 -104.53 -9.95 53.55
C PHE A 2 -103.02 -9.94 53.20
N GLN A 3 -102.52 -10.84 52.32
CA GLN A 3 -102.59 -10.84 50.83
C GLN A 3 -102.09 -9.52 50.21
N SER A 4 -101.14 -9.45 49.28
CA SER A 4 -101.07 -10.20 48.01
C SER A 4 -99.65 -10.20 47.37
N LYS A 5 -99.57 -10.89 46.23
CA LYS A 5 -98.40 -11.47 45.52
C LYS A 5 -97.70 -10.53 44.51
N ILE A 6 -96.58 -11.05 43.94
CA ILE A 6 -95.99 -10.91 42.57
C ILE A 6 -94.59 -10.24 42.62
N LYS A 7 -93.43 -10.92 42.46
CA LYS A 7 -92.75 -11.72 41.40
C LYS A 7 -91.81 -10.90 40.46
N LEU A 8 -90.61 -11.49 40.24
CA LEU A 8 -89.56 -11.26 39.21
C LEU A 8 -88.73 -9.94 39.30
N LYS A 9 -87.48 -9.81 38.82
CA LYS A 9 -86.24 -10.59 38.55
C LYS A 9 -85.30 -9.61 37.80
N PHE A 10 -83.97 -9.64 38.01
CA PHE A 10 -82.89 -8.95 37.23
C PHE A 10 -82.92 -7.40 37.29
N PHE A 11 -81.87 -6.59 37.44
CA PHE A 11 -80.48 -6.58 36.95
C PHE A 11 -79.75 -5.38 37.64
N PRO A 12 -78.46 -5.47 38.04
CA PRO A 12 -77.61 -4.27 37.98
C PRO A 12 -76.29 -4.61 37.28
N VAL A 13 -76.25 -4.52 35.95
CA VAL A 13 -74.98 -4.51 35.19
C VAL A 13 -74.84 -3.26 34.31
N LEU A 14 -75.81 -2.33 34.33
CA LEU A 14 -75.80 -1.16 33.43
C LEU A 14 -75.09 0.10 33.97
N VAL A 15 -74.16 -0.03 34.93
CA VAL A 15 -73.28 1.10 35.34
C VAL A 15 -71.79 0.72 35.34
N ILE A 16 -71.44 -0.57 35.25
CA ILE A 16 -70.04 -1.02 35.10
C ILE A 16 -69.61 -1.09 33.63
N LEU A 17 -70.55 -1.02 32.67
CA LEU A 17 -70.24 -1.05 31.23
C LEU A 17 -69.86 0.31 30.62
N LEU A 18 -69.91 1.41 31.38
CA LEU A 18 -69.49 2.74 30.91
C LEU A 18 -68.11 3.17 31.44
N ILE A 19 -67.55 2.42 32.40
CA ILE A 19 -66.17 2.61 32.90
C ILE A 19 -65.21 1.56 32.31
N SER A 20 -65.72 0.45 31.75
CA SER A 20 -64.91 -0.52 30.98
C SER A 20 -64.70 -0.15 29.50
N LEU A 21 -65.20 0.99 29.04
CA LEU A 21 -65.01 1.51 27.66
C LEU A 21 -64.01 2.68 27.58
N LEU A 22 -63.35 3.00 28.70
CA LEU A 22 -62.31 4.04 28.81
C LEU A 22 -60.91 3.46 29.10
N SER A 23 -60.69 2.18 28.81
CA SER A 23 -59.36 1.57 28.81
C SER A 23 -58.89 1.37 27.37
N PHE A 24 -57.76 2.01 27.04
CA PHE A 24 -56.99 1.87 25.78
C PHE A 24 -57.51 2.63 24.55
N TYR A 25 -57.57 3.96 24.64
CA TYR A 25 -57.01 4.73 23.52
C TYR A 25 -55.52 4.88 23.78
N PRO A 26 -54.62 4.28 22.97
CA PRO A 26 -53.26 4.79 22.94
C PRO A 26 -53.39 6.24 22.49
N PHE A 27 -53.16 7.19 23.39
CA PHE A 27 -52.71 8.50 22.95
C PHE A 27 -51.44 8.21 22.14
N LYS A 28 -51.58 8.19 20.80
CA LYS A 28 -50.42 8.44 19.94
C LYS A 28 -50.00 9.84 20.32
N LEU A 29 -48.98 9.93 21.16
CA LEU A 29 -48.18 11.13 21.24
C LEU A 29 -47.68 11.34 19.81
N VAL A 30 -48.34 12.20 19.04
CA VAL A 30 -47.80 12.68 17.78
C VAL A 30 -46.67 13.60 18.18
N ILE A 31 -45.53 13.01 18.51
CA ILE A 31 -44.26 13.69 18.32
C ILE A 31 -44.27 14.01 16.84
N ALA A 32 -44.41 15.28 16.49
CA ALA A 32 -44.33 15.73 15.11
C ALA A 32 -43.13 15.03 14.48
N ALA A 33 -43.36 14.24 13.42
CA ALA A 33 -42.26 13.57 12.73
C ALA A 33 -41.21 14.66 12.42
N PRO A 34 -39.95 14.51 12.88
CA PRO A 34 -38.96 15.56 12.67
C PRO A 34 -38.89 15.84 11.18
N ASN A 35 -38.96 17.12 10.77
CA ASN A 35 -38.81 17.46 9.37
C ASN A 35 -37.43 16.98 8.91
N LEU A 36 -37.42 15.91 8.11
CA LEU A 36 -36.20 15.26 7.60
C LEU A 36 -35.70 15.92 6.32
N SER A 37 -36.49 16.84 5.74
CA SER A 37 -36.14 17.57 4.53
C SER A 37 -34.80 18.28 4.70
N GLY A 38 -33.88 18.03 3.78
CA GLY A 38 -32.57 18.67 3.78
C GLY A 38 -31.58 18.12 4.78
N ARG A 39 -31.92 17.08 5.56
CA ARG A 39 -31.02 16.49 6.56
C ARG A 39 -30.08 15.47 5.96
N ILE A 40 -28.91 15.38 6.58
CA ILE A 40 -28.05 14.19 6.51
C ILE A 40 -28.54 13.20 7.58
N LEU A 41 -28.83 11.98 7.19
CA LEU A 41 -29.30 10.90 8.06
C LEU A 41 -28.25 9.80 8.16
N LEU A 42 -28.11 9.21 9.34
CA LEU A 42 -27.21 8.10 9.60
C LEU A 42 -28.04 6.86 9.98
N GLN A 43 -27.95 5.81 9.19
CA GLN A 43 -28.69 4.57 9.41
C GLN A 43 -28.04 3.77 10.56
N VAL A 44 -28.63 3.84 11.75
CA VAL A 44 -27.97 3.33 12.98
C VAL A 44 -28.20 1.84 13.26
N GLN A 45 -29.05 1.17 12.48
CA GLN A 45 -29.42 -0.25 12.65
C GLN A 45 -28.83 -1.16 11.56
N ASP A 46 -27.75 -0.70 10.90
CA ASP A 46 -27.04 -1.42 9.84
C ASP A 46 -25.58 -0.90 9.79
N LYS A 47 -24.89 -0.97 8.65
CA LYS A 47 -23.50 -0.53 8.42
C LYS A 47 -23.25 0.99 8.55
N GLY A 48 -24.14 1.76 9.17
CA GLY A 48 -23.92 3.19 9.43
C GLY A 48 -23.92 4.03 8.16
N GLN A 49 -24.69 3.60 7.17
CA GLN A 49 -24.85 4.27 5.89
C GLN A 49 -25.31 5.72 6.11
N ALA A 50 -24.67 6.65 5.40
CA ALA A 50 -25.10 8.04 5.35
C ALA A 50 -26.06 8.27 4.18
N TRP A 51 -27.07 9.11 4.41
CA TRP A 51 -28.09 9.46 3.44
C TRP A 51 -28.33 10.97 3.44
N TYR A 52 -28.59 11.56 2.28
CA TYR A 52 -29.03 12.94 2.15
C TYR A 52 -30.49 12.96 1.70
N VAL A 53 -31.36 13.65 2.46
CA VAL A 53 -32.75 13.88 2.04
C VAL A 53 -32.79 15.18 1.26
N ASN A 54 -32.93 15.09 -0.06
CA ASN A 54 -32.96 16.27 -0.91
C ASN A 54 -34.23 17.09 -0.61
N PRO A 55 -34.12 18.37 -0.21
CA PRO A 55 -35.28 19.15 0.20
C PRO A 55 -36.17 19.58 -0.98
N VAL A 56 -35.72 19.35 -2.22
CA VAL A 56 -36.48 19.70 -3.44
C VAL A 56 -37.49 18.60 -3.80
N ASP A 57 -37.12 17.33 -3.69
CA ASP A 57 -37.98 16.20 -4.08
C ASP A 57 -38.39 15.31 -2.89
N GLY A 58 -37.85 15.55 -1.70
CA GLY A 58 -38.13 14.79 -0.48
C GLY A 58 -37.58 13.37 -0.49
N LYS A 59 -36.74 13.00 -1.47
CA LYS A 59 -36.17 11.66 -1.59
C LYS A 59 -34.84 11.55 -0.87
N ARG A 60 -34.53 10.35 -0.39
CA ARG A 60 -33.22 10.03 0.20
C ARG A 60 -32.25 9.55 -0.88
N TYR A 61 -31.03 10.05 -0.82
CA TYR A 61 -29.93 9.67 -1.69
C TYR A 61 -28.79 9.14 -0.85
N TYR A 62 -28.16 8.08 -1.34
CA TYR A 62 -27.06 7.44 -0.64
C TYR A 62 -25.82 8.35 -0.67
N LEU A 63 -25.13 8.49 0.47
CA LEU A 63 -23.87 9.25 0.60
C LEU A 63 -22.69 8.36 1.01
N GLY A 64 -22.89 7.04 1.07
CA GLY A 64 -21.93 6.14 1.73
C GLY A 64 -20.60 5.93 1.00
N ARG A 65 -20.51 6.21 -0.32
CA ARG A 65 -19.25 6.23 -1.08
C ARG A 65 -18.95 7.65 -1.59
N PRO A 66 -17.68 8.02 -1.83
CA PRO A 66 -17.31 9.29 -2.42
C PRO A 66 -18.04 9.56 -3.74
N ASP A 67 -18.11 8.57 -4.64
CA ASP A 67 -18.80 8.71 -5.93
C ASP A 67 -20.30 8.97 -5.76
N ASP A 68 -20.94 8.37 -4.75
CA ASP A 68 -22.35 8.64 -4.44
C ASP A 68 -22.53 10.07 -3.96
N ALA A 69 -21.69 10.51 -3.03
CA ALA A 69 -21.70 11.88 -2.52
C ALA A 69 -21.42 12.89 -3.65
N PHE A 70 -20.46 12.62 -4.54
CA PHE A 70 -20.17 13.45 -5.71
C PHE A 70 -21.35 13.48 -6.69
N ALA A 71 -22.00 12.35 -6.96
CA ALA A 71 -23.18 12.32 -7.81
C ALA A 71 -24.34 13.12 -7.22
N VAL A 72 -24.56 13.01 -5.91
CA VAL A 72 -25.55 13.82 -5.18
C VAL A 72 -25.21 15.32 -5.27
N MET A 73 -23.96 15.70 -5.03
CA MET A 73 -23.51 17.09 -5.16
C MET A 73 -23.67 17.61 -6.59
N ARG A 74 -23.32 16.81 -7.61
CA ARG A 74 -23.45 17.18 -9.02
C ARG A 74 -24.91 17.29 -9.46
N ALA A 75 -25.77 16.39 -9.00
CA ALA A 75 -27.17 16.34 -9.40
C ALA A 75 -28.03 17.40 -8.70
N PHE A 76 -27.75 17.69 -7.42
CA PHE A 76 -28.61 18.53 -6.59
C PHE A 76 -27.95 19.81 -6.06
N GLY A 77 -26.66 20.00 -6.34
CA GLY A 77 -25.94 21.22 -5.99
C GLY A 77 -26.56 22.45 -6.66
N LEU A 78 -26.94 23.42 -5.85
CA LEU A 78 -27.45 24.71 -6.33
C LEU A 78 -26.26 25.65 -6.55
N GLY A 79 -26.04 26.05 -7.80
CA GLY A 79 -25.06 27.07 -8.13
C GLY A 79 -25.38 28.41 -7.46
N ILE A 80 -24.39 29.05 -6.86
CA ILE A 80 -24.52 30.36 -6.22
C ILE A 80 -23.35 31.28 -6.61
N SER A 81 -23.64 32.57 -6.82
CA SER A 81 -22.62 33.59 -7.09
C SER A 81 -21.84 33.94 -5.82
N ASN A 82 -20.62 34.44 -5.98
CA ASN A 82 -19.83 34.90 -4.84
C ASN A 82 -20.50 36.09 -4.13
N ALA A 83 -21.18 36.97 -4.87
CA ALA A 83 -21.92 38.09 -4.30
C ALA A 83 -23.07 37.63 -3.39
N ASP A 84 -23.88 36.67 -3.88
CA ASP A 84 -24.99 36.12 -3.09
C ASP A 84 -24.49 35.31 -1.90
N PHE A 85 -23.45 34.49 -2.08
CA PHE A 85 -22.86 33.70 -1.00
C PHE A 85 -22.26 34.59 0.10
N ASN A 86 -21.56 35.67 -0.28
CA ASN A 86 -20.96 36.60 0.67
C ASN A 86 -21.99 37.55 1.30
N SER A 87 -23.20 37.67 0.73
CA SER A 87 -24.30 38.42 1.35
C SER A 87 -24.90 37.71 2.57
N PHE A 88 -24.58 36.42 2.75
CA PHE A 88 -24.96 35.68 3.94
C PHE A 88 -24.14 36.22 5.11
N SER A 89 -24.81 36.74 6.13
CA SER A 89 -24.14 37.28 7.32
C SER A 89 -23.67 36.14 8.23
N SER A 90 -24.44 35.80 9.27
CA SER A 90 -24.19 34.65 10.15
C SER A 90 -25.09 33.46 9.84
N LYS A 91 -26.16 33.67 9.07
CA LYS A 91 -27.13 32.64 8.66
C LYS A 91 -27.54 32.84 7.22
N ALA A 92 -27.65 31.75 6.47
CA ALA A 92 -28.17 31.79 5.11
C ALA A 92 -29.72 31.87 5.10
N PRO A 93 -30.34 32.32 3.99
CA PRO A 93 -31.80 32.39 3.88
C PRO A 93 -32.50 31.04 4.08
N ALA A 94 -33.59 31.03 4.86
CA ALA A 94 -34.35 29.80 5.16
C ALA A 94 -34.86 29.05 3.91
N ARG A 95 -35.09 29.75 2.79
CA ARG A 95 -35.45 29.14 1.50
C ARG A 95 -34.38 28.18 0.95
N LEU A 96 -33.15 28.26 1.46
CA LEU A 96 -32.03 27.40 1.08
C LEU A 96 -31.76 26.29 2.12
N ALA A 97 -32.53 26.22 3.21
CA ALA A 97 -32.33 25.26 4.29
C ALA A 97 -32.13 23.83 3.76
N GLY A 98 -31.03 23.19 4.16
CA GLY A 98 -30.73 21.81 3.79
C GLY A 98 -30.22 21.61 2.36
N ARG A 99 -30.01 22.67 1.59
CA ARG A 99 -29.45 22.57 0.24
C ARG A 99 -27.94 22.38 0.27
N ILE A 100 -27.43 21.70 -0.75
CA ILE A 100 -26.01 21.73 -1.12
C ILE A 100 -25.82 22.93 -2.06
N LEU A 101 -24.92 23.84 -1.73
CA LEU A 101 -24.58 25.02 -2.52
C LEU A 101 -23.22 24.84 -3.19
N LEU A 102 -23.12 25.20 -4.46
CA LEU A 102 -21.89 25.16 -5.25
C LEU A 102 -21.48 26.57 -5.63
N LYS A 103 -20.32 27.04 -5.14
CA LYS A 103 -19.75 28.33 -5.54
C LYS A 103 -19.13 28.21 -6.93
N VAL A 104 -19.94 28.47 -7.95
CA VAL A 104 -19.55 28.24 -9.36
C VAL A 104 -18.42 29.15 -9.84
N GLN A 105 -18.25 30.31 -9.18
CA GLN A 105 -17.17 31.27 -9.47
C GLN A 105 -15.88 30.97 -8.69
N ASP A 106 -15.93 30.09 -7.69
CA ASP A 106 -14.78 29.68 -6.87
C ASP A 106 -14.50 28.18 -7.05
N LYS A 107 -14.19 27.79 -8.29
CA LYS A 107 -13.80 26.41 -8.66
C LYS A 107 -14.82 25.33 -8.27
N GLY A 108 -16.09 25.69 -8.07
CA GLY A 108 -17.15 24.73 -7.73
C GLY A 108 -17.11 24.23 -6.28
N GLN A 109 -16.52 24.99 -5.35
CA GLN A 109 -16.49 24.64 -3.93
C GLN A 109 -17.91 24.34 -3.39
N ALA A 110 -18.05 23.22 -2.70
CA ALA A 110 -19.33 22.72 -2.19
C ALA A 110 -19.51 23.03 -0.70
N TYR A 111 -20.73 23.41 -0.33
CA TYR A 111 -21.14 23.67 1.05
C TYR A 111 -22.50 23.02 1.32
N TYR A 112 -22.65 22.38 2.48
CA TYR A 112 -23.93 21.94 3.02
C TYR A 112 -24.50 23.03 3.92
N LEU A 113 -25.77 23.40 3.72
CA LEU A 113 -26.47 24.35 4.57
C LEU A 113 -27.31 23.60 5.62
N ASP A 114 -26.94 23.67 6.90
CA ASP A 114 -27.68 23.02 7.98
C ASP A 114 -29.15 23.53 8.01
N PRO A 115 -30.16 22.65 7.81
CA PRO A 115 -31.56 23.05 7.78
C PRO A 115 -32.09 23.55 9.14
N LEU A 116 -31.38 23.29 10.24
CA LEU A 116 -31.77 23.76 11.57
C LEU A 116 -31.17 25.13 11.91
N LYS A 117 -29.86 25.28 11.72
CA LYS A 117 -29.13 26.47 12.16
C LYS A 117 -28.95 27.51 11.06
N LEU A 118 -29.15 27.10 9.80
CA LEU A 118 -28.87 27.89 8.60
C LEU A 118 -27.39 28.29 8.49
N GLU A 119 -26.52 27.44 9.03
CA GLU A 119 -25.05 27.58 8.98
C GLU A 119 -24.49 26.81 7.79
N LEU A 120 -23.47 27.38 7.15
CA LEU A 120 -22.79 26.76 6.01
C LEU A 120 -21.61 25.92 6.50
N HIS A 121 -21.56 24.69 6.02
CA HIS A 121 -20.49 23.75 6.31
C HIS A 121 -19.78 23.33 5.04
N TYR A 122 -18.47 23.48 5.03
CA TYR A 122 -17.66 23.16 3.87
C TYR A 122 -17.60 21.65 3.59
N LEU A 123 -17.72 21.25 2.32
CA LEU A 123 -17.68 19.86 1.85
C LEU A 123 -16.49 19.57 0.91
N GLY A 124 -15.56 20.51 0.76
CA GLY A 124 -14.59 20.46 -0.34
C GLY A 124 -13.52 19.37 -0.24
N ARG A 125 -13.21 18.86 0.96
CA ARG A 125 -12.33 17.70 1.15
C ARG A 125 -13.11 16.54 1.77
N PRO A 126 -12.70 15.27 1.53
CA PRO A 126 -13.32 14.11 2.17
C PRO A 126 -13.40 14.22 3.69
N THR A 127 -12.36 14.77 4.33
CA THR A 127 -12.31 14.99 5.79
C THR A 127 -13.32 16.04 6.26
N ASP A 128 -13.55 17.10 5.48
CA ASP A 128 -14.55 18.14 5.80
C ASP A 128 -15.97 17.57 5.68
N ALA A 129 -16.28 16.91 4.57
CA ALA A 129 -17.58 16.27 4.36
C ALA A 129 -17.87 15.21 5.44
N PHE A 130 -16.86 14.45 5.85
CA PHE A 130 -16.96 13.51 6.97
C PHE A 130 -17.24 14.22 8.30
N ALA A 131 -16.57 15.33 8.59
CA ALA A 131 -16.83 16.11 9.79
C ALA A 131 -18.27 16.61 9.85
N VAL A 132 -18.83 17.06 8.71
CA VAL A 132 -20.24 17.47 8.58
C VAL A 132 -21.19 16.31 8.85
N MET A 133 -20.96 15.15 8.23
CA MET A 133 -21.78 13.95 8.48
C MET A 133 -21.73 13.53 9.95
N ARG A 134 -20.57 13.63 10.60
CA ARG A 134 -20.39 13.28 12.02
C ARG A 134 -21.09 14.24 12.97
N THR A 135 -21.02 15.55 12.71
CA THR A 135 -21.53 16.57 13.64
C THR A 135 -23.01 16.88 13.43
N LEU A 136 -23.50 16.78 12.20
CA LEU A 136 -24.87 17.18 11.83
C LEU A 136 -25.77 15.99 11.45
N GLY A 137 -25.19 14.80 11.27
CA GLY A 137 -25.94 13.60 10.90
C GLY A 137 -26.95 13.21 11.97
N LEU A 138 -28.21 13.08 11.57
CA LEU A 138 -29.28 12.61 12.44
C LEU A 138 -29.41 11.09 12.36
N GLY A 139 -29.25 10.39 13.50
CA GLY A 139 -29.49 8.95 13.55
C GLY A 139 -30.94 8.59 13.21
N ILE A 140 -31.14 7.57 12.38
CA ILE A 140 -32.47 7.10 11.94
C ILE A 140 -32.55 5.57 11.93
N THR A 141 -33.71 5.04 12.33
CA THR A 141 -34.00 3.59 12.30
C THR A 141 -34.26 3.10 10.87
N ASN A 142 -34.10 1.80 10.61
CA ASN A 142 -34.41 1.23 9.29
C ASN A 142 -35.90 1.45 8.94
N ARG A 143 -36.80 1.26 9.92
CA ARG A 143 -38.24 1.47 9.76
C ARG A 143 -38.58 2.89 9.32
N ASP A 144 -37.96 3.90 9.91
CA ASP A 144 -38.27 5.30 9.63
C ASP A 144 -37.54 5.78 8.37
N LEU A 145 -36.31 5.31 8.13
CA LEU A 145 -35.58 5.55 6.90
C LEU A 145 -36.38 5.05 5.71
N PHE A 146 -36.88 3.81 5.75
CA PHE A 146 -37.63 3.16 4.66
C PHE A 146 -38.94 3.85 4.28
N GLN A 147 -39.47 4.74 5.12
CA GLN A 147 -40.63 5.58 4.77
C GLN A 147 -40.27 6.72 3.82
N ILE A 148 -38.98 7.08 3.70
CA ILE A 148 -38.50 8.12 2.78
C ILE A 148 -38.23 7.46 1.42
N PRO A 149 -38.86 7.88 0.31
CA PRO A 149 -38.59 7.27 -0.99
C PRO A 149 -37.12 7.39 -1.39
N MET A 150 -36.53 6.33 -1.92
CA MET A 150 -35.16 6.35 -2.41
C MET A 150 -35.10 7.02 -3.78
N GLY A 151 -34.19 7.97 -3.94
CA GLY A 151 -33.91 8.60 -5.21
C GLY A 151 -32.89 7.78 -6.01
N GLU A 152 -33.07 7.73 -7.33
CA GLU A 152 -32.14 7.07 -8.23
C GLU A 152 -31.27 8.11 -8.93
N LEU A 153 -29.97 8.06 -8.67
CA LEU A 153 -28.97 8.70 -9.50
C LEU A 153 -28.28 7.59 -10.30
N GLN A 154 -28.17 7.74 -11.61
CA GLN A 154 -27.38 6.82 -12.42
C GLN A 154 -25.91 6.94 -12.05
N LEU A 155 -25.52 6.08 -11.12
CA LEU A 155 -24.16 5.65 -10.88
C LEU A 155 -24.10 4.23 -11.42
N SER A 156 -23.03 3.84 -12.08
CA SER A 156 -22.79 2.44 -12.45
C SER A 156 -22.87 1.58 -11.18
N ARG A 157 -24.04 0.99 -10.92
CA ARG A 157 -24.36 0.24 -9.70
C ARG A 157 -23.49 -1.02 -9.66
N GLU A 158 -23.03 -1.38 -8.46
CA GLU A 158 -22.46 -2.72 -8.23
C GLU A 158 -23.53 -3.77 -8.53
N PRO A 159 -23.19 -4.88 -9.21
CA PRO A 159 -24.11 -6.00 -9.36
C PRO A 159 -24.40 -6.61 -8.00
N SER A 160 -25.68 -6.84 -7.72
CA SER A 160 -26.15 -7.65 -6.60
C SER A 160 -25.54 -9.05 -6.65
N SER A 161 -25.29 -9.60 -5.46
CA SER A 161 -24.71 -10.91 -5.18
C SER A 161 -25.61 -12.07 -5.63
N GLU A 162 -25.72 -12.29 -6.94
CA GLU A 162 -26.15 -13.57 -7.50
C GLU A 162 -24.93 -14.46 -7.74
N ASN A 163 -25.14 -15.79 -7.80
CA ASN A 163 -24.07 -16.76 -8.01
C ASN A 163 -23.50 -16.63 -9.44
N VAL A 164 -22.56 -15.71 -9.63
CA VAL A 164 -21.86 -15.53 -10.90
C VAL A 164 -20.77 -16.58 -11.01
N SER A 165 -20.96 -17.56 -11.89
CA SER A 165 -19.87 -18.37 -12.42
C SER A 165 -19.09 -17.50 -13.41
N TYR A 166 -17.84 -17.16 -13.10
CA TYR A 166 -16.94 -16.45 -14.02
C TYR A 166 -16.39 -17.40 -15.12
N SER A 167 -17.27 -18.18 -15.73
CA SER A 167 -16.98 -18.99 -16.92
C SER A 167 -17.43 -18.22 -18.17
N GLY A 168 -16.81 -17.07 -18.44
CA GLY A 168 -17.14 -16.19 -19.55
C GLY A 168 -16.04 -16.15 -20.61
N THR A 169 -16.42 -16.19 -21.89
CA THR A 169 -15.56 -16.18 -23.07
C THR A 169 -14.78 -14.88 -23.32
N GLU A 170 -15.06 -13.80 -22.57
CA GLU A 170 -14.32 -12.53 -22.64
C GLU A 170 -13.31 -12.37 -21.50
N GLY A 171 -12.04 -12.33 -21.87
CA GLY A 171 -10.90 -12.16 -21.00
C GLY A 171 -9.63 -12.27 -21.82
N PHE A 172 -8.47 -12.23 -21.17
CA PHE A 172 -7.21 -12.49 -21.87
C PHE A 172 -6.26 -13.31 -21.02
N LEU A 173 -5.37 -14.03 -21.69
CA LEU A 173 -4.24 -14.69 -21.07
C LEU A 173 -3.17 -13.65 -20.76
N ARG A 174 -2.77 -13.55 -19.50
CA ARG A 174 -1.67 -12.70 -19.07
C ARG A 174 -0.49 -13.58 -18.68
N ASN A 175 0.68 -13.18 -19.18
CA ASN A 175 1.94 -13.83 -18.88
C ASN A 175 2.73 -12.96 -17.90
N PHE A 176 3.20 -13.58 -16.83
CA PHE A 176 4.09 -12.97 -15.85
C PHE A 176 5.46 -13.59 -16.01
N THR A 177 6.46 -12.75 -16.26
CA THR A 177 7.86 -13.17 -16.32
C THR A 177 8.59 -12.71 -15.06
N PHE A 178 9.41 -13.59 -14.49
CA PHE A 178 10.17 -13.30 -13.28
C PHE A 178 11.47 -14.09 -13.24
N ARG A 179 12.44 -13.63 -12.45
CA ARG A 179 13.67 -14.38 -12.18
C ARG A 179 13.66 -14.96 -10.79
N TYR A 180 14.11 -16.20 -10.68
CA TYR A 180 14.41 -16.82 -9.40
C TYR A 180 15.65 -17.71 -9.52
N LYS A 181 16.58 -17.60 -8.56
CA LYS A 181 17.91 -18.24 -8.61
C LYS A 181 18.61 -18.05 -9.96
N ASN A 182 18.54 -16.83 -10.50
CA ASN A 182 19.11 -16.42 -11.79
C ASN A 182 18.50 -17.07 -13.05
N ASN A 183 17.48 -17.91 -12.91
CA ASN A 183 16.74 -18.49 -14.04
C ASN A 183 15.49 -17.66 -14.35
N ASN A 184 15.12 -17.60 -15.63
CA ASN A 184 13.89 -16.93 -16.06
C ASN A 184 12.73 -17.93 -16.02
N TYR A 185 11.61 -17.50 -15.46
CA TYR A 185 10.37 -18.25 -15.40
C TYR A 185 9.22 -17.45 -15.98
N GLU A 186 8.23 -18.16 -16.51
CA GLU A 186 7.00 -17.59 -17.03
C GLU A 186 5.80 -18.33 -16.44
N LEU A 187 4.79 -17.57 -16.03
CA LEU A 187 3.54 -18.10 -15.54
C LEU A 187 2.38 -17.38 -16.24
N SER A 188 1.53 -18.15 -16.92
CA SER A 188 0.36 -17.61 -17.61
C SER A 188 -0.91 -17.88 -16.83
N HIS A 189 -1.83 -16.91 -16.78
CA HIS A 189 -3.15 -17.07 -16.18
C HIS A 189 -4.21 -16.32 -17.00
N PHE A 190 -5.39 -16.92 -17.17
CA PHE A 190 -6.50 -16.30 -17.90
C PHE A 190 -7.31 -15.43 -16.95
N PHE A 191 -7.55 -14.18 -17.31
CA PHE A 191 -8.28 -13.23 -16.49
C PHE A 191 -9.61 -12.83 -17.14
N PRO A 192 -10.76 -13.24 -16.57
CA PRO A 192 -12.06 -12.73 -16.99
C PRO A 192 -12.16 -11.20 -16.84
N THR A 193 -12.57 -10.52 -17.91
CA THR A 193 -12.73 -9.05 -17.92
C THR A 193 -13.84 -8.60 -16.96
N GLN A 194 -14.90 -9.40 -16.80
CA GLN A 194 -16.00 -9.05 -15.91
C GLN A 194 -15.55 -8.99 -14.45
N LEU A 195 -14.73 -9.95 -14.00
CA LEU A 195 -14.21 -9.97 -12.64
C LEU A 195 -13.32 -8.75 -12.35
N TYR A 196 -12.55 -8.27 -13.35
CA TYR A 196 -11.82 -7.01 -13.23
C TYR A 196 -12.75 -5.81 -13.04
N LYS A 197 -13.80 -5.69 -13.86
CA LYS A 197 -14.80 -4.61 -13.74
C LYS A 197 -15.47 -4.64 -12.37
N ASP A 198 -15.81 -5.83 -11.88
CA ASP A 198 -16.39 -6.04 -10.56
C ASP A 198 -15.45 -5.54 -9.45
N TYR A 199 -14.17 -5.95 -9.46
CA TYR A 199 -13.20 -5.46 -8.48
C TYR A 199 -12.97 -3.95 -8.57
N LYS A 200 -12.79 -3.42 -9.79
CA LYS A 200 -12.56 -1.99 -10.04
C LYS A 200 -13.72 -1.13 -9.53
N ASN A 201 -14.95 -1.63 -9.66
CA ASN A 201 -16.15 -0.94 -9.20
C ASN A 201 -16.48 -1.19 -7.72
N SER A 202 -15.70 -2.03 -7.03
CA SER A 202 -15.92 -2.30 -5.60
C SER A 202 -15.72 -1.03 -4.79
N SER A 203 -16.53 -0.85 -3.76
CA SER A 203 -16.25 0.18 -2.74
C SER A 203 -14.89 -0.07 -2.08
N LYS A 204 -13.99 0.91 -2.17
CA LYS A 204 -12.70 0.96 -1.49
C LYS A 204 -12.72 1.95 -0.33
N THR A 205 -13.87 2.09 0.33
CA THR A 205 -14.12 3.06 1.38
C THR A 205 -14.70 2.42 2.63
N TYR A 206 -14.29 2.90 3.80
CA TYR A 206 -14.74 2.37 5.09
C TYR A 206 -15.86 3.26 5.67
N THR A 207 -17.02 2.68 5.97
CA THR A 207 -18.24 3.43 6.39
C THR A 207 -18.30 3.69 7.91
N TYR A 208 -19.15 4.65 8.32
CA TYR A 208 -19.20 5.19 9.69
C TYR A 208 -19.52 4.16 10.79
N ALA A 209 -20.43 3.19 10.61
CA ALA A 209 -20.68 2.21 11.68
C ALA A 209 -19.48 1.31 11.94
N SER A 210 -18.61 1.13 10.94
CA SER A 210 -17.41 0.32 11.06
C SER A 210 -16.31 1.02 11.87
N ILE A 211 -16.44 2.34 12.12
CA ILE A 211 -15.42 3.21 12.73
C ILE A 211 -15.79 3.64 14.16
N SER A 212 -17.08 3.62 14.53
CA SER A 212 -17.54 4.08 15.85
C SER A 212 -16.87 3.30 17.00
N GLY A 213 -16.15 4.00 17.88
CA GLY A 213 -15.45 3.41 19.03
C GLY A 213 -14.09 2.75 18.72
N LYS A 214 -13.61 2.81 17.47
CA LYS A 214 -12.32 2.22 17.05
C LYS A 214 -11.17 3.24 17.09
N THR A 215 -9.94 2.78 17.36
CA THR A 215 -8.74 3.62 17.24
C THR A 215 -8.33 3.81 15.78
N GLN A 216 -7.44 4.78 15.50
CA GLN A 216 -6.90 4.99 14.15
C GLN A 216 -6.23 3.71 13.59
N SER A 217 -5.53 2.96 14.43
CA SER A 217 -4.88 1.71 14.04
C SER A 217 -5.90 0.63 13.68
N ASP A 218 -7.00 0.54 14.44
CA ASP A 218 -8.08 -0.41 14.14
C ASP A 218 -8.76 -0.09 12.79
N ILE A 219 -8.95 1.19 12.48
CA ILE A 219 -9.53 1.64 11.20
C ILE A 219 -8.60 1.25 10.03
N GLN A 220 -7.31 1.52 10.16
CA GLN A 220 -6.33 1.20 9.12
C GLN A 220 -6.23 -0.31 8.89
N ASN A 221 -6.21 -1.09 9.97
CA ASN A 221 -6.20 -2.54 9.92
C ASN A 221 -7.40 -3.10 9.14
N GLU A 222 -8.58 -2.59 9.42
CA GLU A 222 -9.83 -3.03 8.79
C GLU A 222 -9.94 -2.54 7.33
N PHE A 223 -9.47 -1.33 7.04
CA PHE A 223 -9.36 -0.83 5.68
C PHE A 223 -8.49 -1.77 4.82
N TYR A 224 -7.32 -2.19 5.32
CA TYR A 224 -6.49 -3.16 4.61
C TYR A 224 -7.12 -4.55 4.50
N ALA A 225 -7.96 -4.95 5.47
CA ALA A 225 -8.69 -6.22 5.39
C ALA A 225 -9.59 -6.30 4.15
N LEU A 226 -10.14 -5.18 3.68
CA LEU A 226 -10.99 -5.13 2.48
C LEU A 226 -10.29 -5.71 1.26
N PHE A 227 -9.01 -5.37 1.07
CA PHE A 227 -8.24 -5.77 -0.11
C PHE A 227 -7.79 -7.24 -0.08
N LEU A 228 -7.86 -7.89 1.08
CA LEU A 228 -7.45 -9.28 1.27
C LEU A 228 -8.63 -10.26 1.21
N GLN A 229 -9.86 -9.76 1.03
CA GLN A 229 -11.04 -10.59 0.84
C GLN A 229 -11.29 -10.84 -0.65
N SER A 230 -11.11 -12.09 -1.08
CA SER A 230 -11.47 -12.51 -2.43
C SER A 230 -13.00 -12.52 -2.61
N ARG A 231 -13.47 -12.05 -3.77
CA ARG A 231 -14.88 -12.17 -4.16
C ARG A 231 -15.26 -13.65 -4.25
N LYS A 232 -16.51 -13.97 -3.90
CA LYS A 232 -17.03 -15.34 -3.99
C LYS A 232 -16.90 -15.84 -5.44
N GLY A 233 -16.28 -17.01 -5.63
CA GLY A 233 -16.05 -17.60 -6.95
C GLY A 233 -14.76 -17.15 -7.64
N ASP A 234 -14.04 -16.17 -7.10
CA ASP A 234 -12.68 -15.84 -7.55
C ASP A 234 -11.69 -16.91 -7.05
N THR A 235 -11.08 -17.63 -7.98
CA THR A 235 -10.08 -18.67 -7.71
C THR A 235 -8.67 -18.27 -8.16
N THR A 236 -8.46 -17.02 -8.55
CA THR A 236 -7.23 -16.53 -9.18
C THR A 236 -6.00 -16.80 -8.31
N ILE A 237 -6.02 -16.39 -7.04
CA ILE A 237 -4.91 -16.59 -6.10
C ILE A 237 -4.64 -18.08 -5.88
N ALA A 238 -5.69 -18.89 -5.69
CA ALA A 238 -5.56 -20.34 -5.51
C ALA A 238 -4.97 -21.02 -6.76
N SER A 239 -5.41 -20.63 -7.95
CA SER A 239 -4.93 -21.16 -9.22
C SER A 239 -3.47 -20.76 -9.50
N LEU A 240 -3.09 -19.52 -9.22
CA LEU A 240 -1.69 -19.07 -9.32
C LEU A 240 -0.78 -19.85 -8.36
N VAL A 241 -1.20 -20.03 -7.10
CA VAL A 241 -0.44 -20.83 -6.13
C VAL A 241 -0.32 -22.29 -6.56
N ALA A 242 -1.37 -22.88 -7.14
CA ALA A 242 -1.28 -24.24 -7.70
C ALA A 242 -0.22 -24.35 -8.81
N LYS A 243 -0.22 -23.40 -9.76
CA LYS A 243 0.79 -23.32 -10.83
C LYS A 243 2.21 -23.10 -10.29
N LEU A 244 2.38 -22.28 -9.27
CA LEU A 244 3.66 -22.09 -8.60
C LEU A 244 4.14 -23.37 -7.92
N ARG A 245 3.25 -24.15 -7.30
CA ARG A 245 3.58 -25.47 -6.73
C ARG A 245 3.99 -26.48 -7.80
N GLU A 246 3.34 -26.47 -8.96
CA GLU A 246 3.73 -27.29 -10.11
C GLU A 246 5.14 -26.91 -10.60
N LEU A 247 5.41 -25.60 -10.74
CA LEU A 247 6.73 -25.09 -11.12
C LEU A 247 7.80 -25.47 -10.09
N ALA A 248 7.50 -25.35 -8.79
CA ALA A 248 8.37 -25.77 -7.71
C ALA A 248 8.68 -27.26 -7.77
N THR A 249 7.67 -28.10 -8.04
CA THR A 249 7.85 -29.56 -8.18
C THR A 249 8.78 -29.89 -9.35
N LEU A 250 8.59 -29.24 -10.50
CA LEU A 250 9.43 -29.43 -11.69
C LEU A 250 10.89 -29.05 -11.43
N ASN A 251 11.12 -27.97 -10.68
CA ASN A 251 12.45 -27.46 -10.37
C ASN A 251 13.03 -28.04 -9.06
N LYS A 252 12.32 -28.96 -8.39
CA LYS A 252 12.70 -29.55 -7.10
C LYS A 252 12.95 -28.52 -6.00
N TRP A 253 12.15 -27.46 -5.98
CA TRP A 253 12.23 -26.42 -4.95
C TRP A 253 11.71 -26.90 -3.60
N THR A 254 12.36 -26.43 -2.54
CA THR A 254 11.83 -26.55 -1.17
C THR A 254 10.62 -25.63 -0.96
N ASP A 255 9.93 -25.78 0.17
CA ASP A 255 8.80 -24.90 0.54
C ASP A 255 9.25 -23.43 0.67
N GLU A 256 10.44 -23.20 1.19
CA GLU A 256 11.10 -21.90 1.34
C GLU A 256 11.44 -21.30 -0.03
N GLU A 257 11.94 -22.12 -0.95
CA GLU A 257 12.25 -21.68 -2.30
C GLU A 257 10.99 -21.38 -3.11
N LEU A 258 9.92 -22.16 -2.94
CA LEU A 258 8.59 -21.84 -3.48
C LEU A 258 8.08 -20.50 -2.95
N LEU A 259 8.24 -20.24 -1.65
CA LEU A 259 7.85 -18.97 -1.04
C LEU A 259 8.63 -17.79 -1.63
N GLU A 260 9.95 -17.90 -1.71
CA GLU A 260 10.82 -16.87 -2.29
C GLU A 260 10.49 -16.62 -3.76
N ALA A 261 10.30 -17.68 -4.56
CA ALA A 261 9.91 -17.58 -5.97
C ALA A 261 8.54 -16.91 -6.13
N THR A 262 7.60 -17.18 -5.21
CA THR A 262 6.26 -16.56 -5.20
C THR A 262 6.35 -15.06 -4.94
N VAL A 263 7.22 -14.63 -4.03
CA VAL A 263 7.48 -13.20 -3.81
C VAL A 263 8.23 -12.59 -4.98
N ALA A 264 9.20 -13.31 -5.56
CA ALA A 264 9.93 -12.84 -6.75
C ALA A 264 8.96 -12.56 -7.91
N LEU A 265 7.97 -13.42 -8.16
CA LEU A 265 6.89 -13.15 -9.12
C LEU A 265 6.25 -11.77 -8.87
N VAL A 266 5.95 -11.43 -7.61
CA VAL A 266 5.40 -10.12 -7.26
C VAL A 266 6.40 -9.00 -7.47
N GLN A 267 7.65 -9.18 -7.05
CA GLN A 267 8.73 -8.19 -7.21
C GLN A 267 8.99 -7.83 -8.68
N TYR A 268 8.81 -8.78 -9.60
CA TYR A 268 8.98 -8.57 -11.05
C TYR A 268 7.75 -7.99 -11.77
N ILE A 269 6.57 -7.90 -11.12
CA ILE A 269 5.46 -7.13 -11.69
C ILE A 269 5.91 -5.65 -11.80
N PRO A 270 5.74 -4.97 -12.95
CA PRO A 270 6.14 -3.58 -13.11
C PRO A 270 5.55 -2.63 -12.05
N TYR A 271 6.33 -1.61 -11.67
CA TYR A 271 5.82 -0.52 -10.82
C TYR A 271 4.91 0.41 -11.65
N ASP A 272 3.84 0.93 -11.04
CA ASP A 272 2.92 1.85 -11.72
C ASP A 272 3.29 3.32 -11.50
N ASP A 273 4.38 3.76 -12.14
CA ASP A 273 4.86 5.15 -12.04
C ASP A 273 3.79 6.18 -12.45
N VAL A 274 2.97 5.83 -13.43
CA VAL A 274 1.88 6.69 -13.93
C VAL A 274 0.85 6.96 -12.82
N LYS A 275 0.47 5.93 -12.06
CA LYS A 275 -0.45 6.06 -10.92
C LYS A 275 0.08 7.01 -9.85
N VAL A 276 1.40 7.06 -9.64
CA VAL A 276 2.05 7.99 -8.69
C VAL A 276 2.12 9.42 -9.26
N LEU A 277 2.51 9.55 -10.53
CA LEU A 277 2.76 10.84 -11.19
C LEU A 277 1.46 11.62 -11.47
N GLU A 278 0.41 10.96 -11.94
CA GLU A 278 -0.84 11.62 -12.35
C GLU A 278 -1.63 12.13 -11.15
N ASN A 279 -1.47 11.53 -9.97
CA ASN A 279 -2.17 11.96 -8.78
C ASN A 279 -1.48 11.49 -7.50
N PRO A 280 -0.59 12.32 -6.92
CA PRO A 280 0.11 12.00 -5.67
C PRO A 280 -0.81 11.74 -4.48
N GLN A 281 -2.07 12.20 -4.56
CA GLN A 281 -3.11 12.01 -3.53
C GLN A 281 -3.96 10.73 -3.77
N LEU A 282 -3.88 10.09 -4.95
CA LEU A 282 -4.54 8.81 -5.29
C LEU A 282 -3.74 7.57 -4.88
N ASN A 283 -2.60 7.73 -4.19
CA ASN A 283 -2.01 6.62 -3.41
C ASN A 283 -3.00 6.06 -2.37
N ASN A 284 -4.09 6.78 -2.11
CA ASN A 284 -5.24 6.39 -1.29
C ASN A 284 -6.25 5.46 -1.98
N ASN A 285 -6.01 5.03 -3.23
CA ASN A 285 -6.89 4.09 -3.94
C ASN A 285 -6.13 2.81 -4.34
N PRO A 286 -5.86 1.89 -3.40
CA PRO A 286 -5.16 0.66 -3.71
C PRO A 286 -5.93 -0.22 -4.69
N TYR A 287 -5.19 -1.02 -5.43
CA TYR A 287 -5.72 -2.10 -6.25
C TYR A 287 -5.98 -3.33 -5.38
N PHE A 288 -7.07 -4.02 -5.65
CA PHE A 288 -7.24 -5.40 -5.18
C PHE A 288 -6.17 -6.29 -5.83
N PRO A 289 -5.76 -7.41 -5.18
CA PRO A 289 -4.82 -8.36 -5.78
C PRO A 289 -5.18 -8.78 -7.20
N TYR A 290 -6.47 -8.96 -7.49
CA TYR A 290 -6.95 -9.26 -8.84
C TYR A 290 -6.70 -8.13 -9.83
N GLU A 291 -6.89 -6.86 -9.46
CA GLU A 291 -6.59 -5.71 -10.32
C GLU A 291 -5.09 -5.61 -10.59
N THR A 292 -4.24 -5.78 -9.57
CA THR A 292 -2.76 -5.77 -9.71
C THR A 292 -2.29 -6.82 -10.71
N LEU A 293 -2.81 -8.04 -10.59
CA LEU A 293 -2.53 -9.13 -11.51
C LEU A 293 -3.12 -8.84 -12.90
N TYR A 294 -4.39 -8.44 -12.99
CA TYR A 294 -5.07 -8.14 -14.25
C TYR A 294 -4.40 -7.03 -15.04
N LEU A 295 -3.84 -6.01 -14.39
CA LEU A 295 -3.15 -4.90 -15.04
C LEU A 295 -1.67 -5.18 -15.27
N ASN A 296 -1.08 -6.13 -14.55
CA ASN A 296 0.37 -6.37 -14.47
C ASN A 296 1.16 -5.12 -14.11
N LYS A 297 0.67 -4.39 -13.12
CA LYS A 297 1.36 -3.24 -12.52
C LYS A 297 0.72 -2.87 -11.20
N GLY A 298 1.46 -2.21 -10.33
CA GLY A 298 0.95 -1.64 -9.08
C GLY A 298 2.00 -0.83 -8.34
N VAL A 299 1.56 -0.05 -7.35
CA VAL A 299 2.46 0.64 -6.41
C VAL A 299 2.78 -0.25 -5.19
N CYS A 300 3.55 0.25 -4.23
CA CYS A 300 4.01 -0.50 -3.05
C CYS A 300 2.88 -1.22 -2.28
N SER A 301 1.75 -0.55 -2.03
CA SER A 301 0.59 -1.11 -1.33
C SER A 301 -0.12 -2.19 -2.15
N ASP A 302 -0.39 -1.93 -3.44
CA ASP A 302 -1.05 -2.87 -4.37
C ASP A 302 -0.30 -4.21 -4.44
N LYS A 303 1.03 -4.14 -4.52
CA LYS A 303 1.92 -5.29 -4.63
C LYS A 303 2.05 -6.01 -3.29
N THR A 304 2.07 -5.27 -2.19
CA THR A 304 2.05 -5.83 -0.83
C THR A 304 0.77 -6.64 -0.56
N PHE A 305 -0.41 -6.14 -0.95
CA PHE A 305 -1.66 -6.87 -0.76
C PHE A 305 -1.69 -8.17 -1.56
N LEU A 306 -1.22 -8.13 -2.81
CA LEU A 306 -1.07 -9.34 -3.62
C LEU A 306 -0.13 -10.35 -2.96
N ALA A 307 1.03 -9.91 -2.48
CA ALA A 307 2.01 -10.78 -1.84
C ALA A 307 1.43 -11.42 -0.56
N VAL A 308 0.75 -10.66 0.29
CA VAL A 308 0.09 -11.18 1.49
C VAL A 308 -0.97 -12.23 1.15
N ALA A 309 -1.79 -11.99 0.12
CA ALA A 309 -2.80 -12.94 -0.33
C ALA A 309 -2.17 -14.26 -0.81
N LEU A 310 -1.10 -14.19 -1.61
CA LEU A 310 -0.37 -15.37 -2.09
C LEU A 310 0.27 -16.16 -0.94
N LEU A 311 0.91 -15.48 0.01
CA LEU A 311 1.56 -16.11 1.16
C LEU A 311 0.56 -16.82 2.07
N ARG A 312 -0.59 -16.19 2.34
CA ARG A 312 -1.68 -16.82 3.11
C ARG A 312 -2.19 -18.06 2.40
N GLN A 313 -2.33 -18.02 1.08
CA GLN A 313 -2.74 -19.17 0.28
C GLN A 313 -1.68 -20.30 0.28
N LEU A 314 -0.39 -19.96 0.40
CA LEU A 314 0.69 -20.94 0.62
C LEU A 314 0.72 -21.51 2.05
N GLY A 315 0.02 -20.88 2.99
CA GLY A 315 -0.05 -21.27 4.40
C GLY A 315 1.00 -20.61 5.30
N TYR A 316 1.71 -19.58 4.80
CA TYR A 316 2.67 -18.82 5.59
C TYR A 316 2.00 -17.72 6.40
N GLY A 317 2.56 -17.42 7.58
CA GLY A 317 2.18 -16.24 8.32
C GLY A 317 2.60 -14.99 7.54
N ALA A 318 1.68 -14.05 7.34
CA ALA A 318 1.93 -12.84 6.56
C ALA A 318 1.32 -11.62 7.25
N ALA A 319 1.87 -10.45 6.96
CA ALA A 319 1.42 -9.16 7.46
C ALA A 319 1.68 -8.07 6.43
N ILE A 320 1.01 -6.94 6.60
CA ILE A 320 1.31 -5.70 5.89
C ILE A 320 2.20 -4.87 6.80
N LEU A 321 3.37 -4.47 6.30
CA LEU A 321 4.26 -3.52 6.97
C LEU A 321 4.02 -2.16 6.35
N ASP A 322 3.48 -1.23 7.13
CA ASP A 322 3.25 0.14 6.71
C ASP A 322 4.28 1.08 7.34
N PHE A 323 4.85 1.97 6.53
CA PHE A 323 5.87 2.94 6.92
C PHE A 323 5.38 4.36 6.57
N PRO A 324 4.54 4.97 7.41
CA PRO A 324 3.88 6.24 7.10
C PRO A 324 4.87 7.38 6.80
N GLU A 325 6.00 7.42 7.51
CA GLU A 325 7.04 8.45 7.35
C GLU A 325 7.75 8.37 5.99
N LYS A 326 7.73 7.20 5.35
CA LYS A 326 8.34 6.93 4.05
C LYS A 326 7.32 6.85 2.91
N ASN A 327 6.02 6.92 3.22
CA ASN A 327 4.92 6.63 2.28
C ASN A 327 5.19 5.30 1.54
N HIS A 328 5.53 4.26 2.31
CA HIS A 328 5.91 2.96 1.78
C HIS A 328 5.17 1.84 2.49
N SER A 329 4.87 0.77 1.75
CA SER A 329 4.35 -0.47 2.31
C SER A 329 5.14 -1.64 1.77
N ALA A 330 5.40 -2.63 2.63
CA ALA A 330 6.14 -3.83 2.29
C ALA A 330 5.45 -5.08 2.85
N LEU A 331 5.88 -6.24 2.36
CA LEU A 331 5.40 -7.52 2.86
C LEU A 331 6.10 -7.84 4.20
N GLY A 332 5.32 -8.26 5.18
CA GLY A 332 5.82 -8.93 6.38
C GLY A 332 5.63 -10.44 6.23
N VAL A 333 6.70 -11.22 6.33
CA VAL A 333 6.64 -12.68 6.38
C VAL A 333 6.97 -13.17 7.79
N ALA A 334 6.19 -14.11 8.32
CA ALA A 334 6.49 -14.69 9.63
C ALA A 334 7.88 -15.35 9.59
N CYS A 335 8.75 -15.00 10.52
CA CYS A 335 10.15 -15.46 10.58
C CYS A 335 10.61 -15.57 12.05
N PRO A 336 11.76 -16.21 12.34
CA PRO A 336 12.32 -16.23 13.68
C PRO A 336 12.51 -14.81 14.25
N THR A 337 12.20 -14.64 15.53
CA THR A 337 12.11 -13.32 16.17
C THR A 337 13.43 -12.54 16.09
N GLU A 338 14.58 -13.22 16.16
CA GLU A 338 15.91 -12.60 16.05
C GLU A 338 16.17 -11.86 14.72
N TYR A 339 15.46 -12.21 13.65
CA TYR A 339 15.57 -11.58 12.34
C TYR A 339 14.41 -10.62 12.03
N SER A 340 13.37 -10.64 12.86
CA SER A 340 12.15 -9.88 12.63
C SER A 340 12.28 -8.40 12.99
N LEU A 341 11.47 -7.56 12.34
CA LEU A 341 11.43 -6.13 12.64
C LEU A 341 11.04 -5.89 14.09
N HIS A 342 11.94 -5.31 14.88
CA HIS A 342 11.74 -5.01 16.31
C HIS A 342 11.20 -6.20 17.14
N GLY A 343 11.60 -7.43 16.81
CA GLY A 343 11.12 -8.63 17.51
C GLY A 343 9.63 -8.95 17.27
N SER A 344 9.03 -8.39 16.21
CA SER A 344 7.60 -8.53 15.91
C SER A 344 7.15 -9.93 15.47
N GLY A 345 8.11 -10.80 15.14
CA GLY A 345 7.88 -12.10 14.49
C GLY A 345 7.67 -12.03 12.98
N TYR A 346 7.79 -10.84 12.36
CA TYR A 346 7.68 -10.65 10.91
C TYR A 346 8.94 -9.97 10.35
N CYS A 347 9.52 -10.58 9.33
CA CYS A 347 10.67 -10.06 8.59
C CYS A 347 10.20 -9.16 7.44
N TYR A 348 11.00 -8.14 7.15
CA TYR A 348 10.78 -7.23 6.04
C TYR A 348 11.01 -7.93 4.70
N VAL A 349 10.12 -7.71 3.74
CA VAL A 349 10.28 -8.18 2.36
C VAL A 349 9.82 -7.08 1.41
N GLU A 350 10.76 -6.51 0.65
CA GLU A 350 10.46 -5.51 -0.37
C GLU A 350 9.64 -6.13 -1.51
N THR A 351 8.65 -5.40 -2.02
CA THR A 351 7.76 -5.89 -3.08
C THR A 351 7.86 -5.10 -4.38
N THR A 352 8.41 -3.89 -4.36
CA THR A 352 8.51 -2.97 -5.51
C THR A 352 9.67 -3.27 -6.44
N ASN A 353 10.73 -3.87 -5.92
CA ASN A 353 11.92 -4.29 -6.66
C ASN A 353 12.42 -5.63 -6.08
N TYR A 354 13.23 -6.35 -6.86
CA TYR A 354 13.84 -7.57 -6.37
C TYR A 354 14.89 -7.29 -5.29
N PHE A 355 14.63 -7.79 -4.09
CA PHE A 355 15.59 -7.90 -2.98
C PHE A 355 15.39 -9.25 -2.27
N PRO A 356 16.48 -9.89 -1.82
CA PRO A 356 16.37 -11.04 -0.92
C PRO A 356 15.64 -10.68 0.38
N PHE A 357 15.03 -11.66 1.02
CA PHE A 357 14.22 -11.44 2.21
C PHE A 357 15.05 -10.82 3.34
N GLY A 358 14.45 -9.90 4.09
CA GLY A 358 15.09 -9.13 5.15
C GLY A 358 16.01 -8.02 4.66
N VAL A 359 16.43 -8.00 3.39
CA VAL A 359 17.28 -6.91 2.87
C VAL A 359 16.44 -5.63 2.77
N ILE A 360 16.87 -4.63 3.53
CA ILE A 360 16.28 -3.30 3.59
C ILE A 360 17.04 -2.38 2.64
N PRO A 361 16.34 -1.75 1.69
CA PRO A 361 16.97 -0.80 0.79
C PRO A 361 17.40 0.48 1.51
N GLN A 362 18.56 1.02 1.11
CA GLN A 362 19.15 2.20 1.75
C GLN A 362 18.39 3.50 1.44
N ASN A 363 17.83 3.61 0.23
CA ASN A 363 17.12 4.80 -0.22
C ASN A 363 15.74 4.41 -0.78
N ILE A 364 14.70 4.88 -0.10
CA ILE A 364 13.30 4.81 -0.55
C ILE A 364 12.86 6.24 -0.85
N ASN A 365 12.72 6.58 -2.13
CA ASN A 365 12.25 7.90 -2.59
C ASN A 365 10.90 7.73 -3.30
N ASN A 366 9.85 8.38 -2.81
CA ASN A 366 8.51 8.35 -3.39
C ASN A 366 7.93 6.92 -3.61
N GLY A 367 8.21 6.00 -2.68
CA GLY A 367 7.77 4.59 -2.79
C GLY A 367 8.60 3.72 -3.74
N LEU A 368 9.68 4.26 -4.33
CA LEU A 368 10.63 3.55 -5.16
C LEU A 368 11.98 3.37 -4.45
N VAL A 369 12.52 2.17 -4.60
CA VAL A 369 13.81 1.79 -4.04
C VAL A 369 14.93 2.04 -5.05
N GLN A 370 16.03 2.69 -4.61
CA GLN A 370 17.26 2.77 -5.39
C GLN A 370 18.20 1.57 -5.10
N SER A 371 19.12 1.29 -6.04
CA SER A 371 20.12 0.23 -5.84
C SER A 371 20.96 0.47 -4.58
N PRO A 372 21.32 -0.56 -3.83
CA PRO A 372 22.06 -0.41 -2.58
C PRO A 372 23.50 0.07 -2.83
N ASP A 373 23.88 1.17 -2.18
CA ASP A 373 25.26 1.62 -2.06
C ASP A 373 25.94 0.82 -0.93
N GLY A 374 26.32 -0.43 -1.22
CA GLY A 374 27.12 -1.28 -0.33
C GLY A 374 26.34 -2.30 0.53
N PHE A 375 27.10 -3.01 1.39
CA PHE A 375 26.64 -4.18 2.17
C PHE A 375 26.64 -3.96 3.70
N SER A 376 26.98 -2.76 4.17
CA SER A 376 27.10 -2.44 5.61
C SER A 376 25.75 -2.42 6.33
N ASP A 377 24.71 -1.91 5.67
CA ASP A 377 23.45 -1.52 6.32
C ASP A 377 22.22 -2.29 5.83
N MET A 378 22.42 -3.46 5.20
CA MET A 378 21.37 -4.21 4.51
C MET A 378 20.25 -4.74 5.42
N PHE A 379 20.43 -4.76 6.74
CA PHE A 379 19.40 -5.17 7.71
C PHE A 379 19.07 -4.04 8.69
N ASN A 380 19.46 -2.81 8.37
CA ASN A 380 19.28 -1.67 9.26
C ASN A 380 17.82 -1.21 9.24
N VAL A 381 17.05 -1.67 10.22
CA VAL A 381 15.64 -1.32 10.40
C VAL A 381 15.40 0.16 10.72
N GLN A 382 16.42 0.88 11.21
CA GLN A 382 16.27 2.28 11.59
C GLN A 382 16.04 3.20 10.39
N SER A 383 16.52 2.81 9.20
CA SER A 383 16.35 3.60 7.97
C SER A 383 14.89 3.72 7.53
N LEU A 384 14.04 2.80 7.96
CA LEU A 384 12.62 2.71 7.59
C LEU A 384 11.70 3.60 8.42
N GLY A 385 12.19 4.18 9.53
CA GLY A 385 11.37 4.96 10.46
C GLY A 385 10.42 4.08 11.28
N LYS A 386 9.31 4.65 11.76
CA LYS A 386 8.31 3.89 12.52
C LYS A 386 7.55 2.89 11.62
N VAL A 387 7.54 1.63 12.04
CA VAL A 387 6.74 0.57 11.40
C VAL A 387 5.40 0.35 12.10
N GLU A 388 4.35 0.19 11.30
CA GLU A 388 3.03 -0.26 11.75
C GLU A 388 2.70 -1.59 11.06
N ILE A 389 2.33 -2.61 11.84
CA ILE A 389 2.12 -3.96 11.32
C ILE A 389 0.64 -4.31 11.38
N TYR A 390 0.04 -4.50 10.21
CA TYR A 390 -1.38 -4.75 10.03
C TYR A 390 -1.64 -6.15 9.48
N GLN A 391 -2.88 -6.63 9.62
CA GLN A 391 -3.35 -7.85 8.97
C GLN A 391 -2.45 -9.08 9.26
N LYS A 392 -1.96 -9.18 10.50
CA LYS A 392 -1.09 -10.28 10.94
C LYS A 392 -1.86 -11.61 10.90
N THR A 393 -1.30 -12.61 10.24
CA THR A 393 -1.78 -14.00 10.32
C THR A 393 -0.70 -14.93 10.83
N SER A 394 -1.11 -15.91 11.63
CA SER A 394 -0.31 -17.09 11.95
C SER A 394 -0.25 -18.05 10.76
N GLY A 395 0.79 -18.87 10.71
CA GLY A 395 1.03 -19.86 9.66
C GLY A 395 2.44 -20.43 9.75
N LYS A 396 2.91 -21.04 8.66
CA LYS A 396 4.32 -21.44 8.53
C LYS A 396 5.24 -20.23 8.70
N ILE A 397 6.40 -20.48 9.31
CA ILE A 397 7.47 -19.51 9.54
C ILE A 397 8.54 -19.74 8.47
N TYR A 398 8.98 -18.69 7.79
CA TYR A 398 10.09 -18.74 6.86
C TYR A 398 11.42 -18.92 7.59
N GLN A 399 12.14 -20.00 7.28
CA GLN A 399 13.39 -20.39 7.95
C GLN A 399 14.66 -20.02 7.16
N GLY A 400 14.55 -19.37 5.99
CA GLY A 400 15.71 -19.07 5.15
C GLY A 400 16.55 -17.86 5.59
N MET A 401 16.12 -17.12 6.61
CA MET A 401 16.83 -15.92 7.10
C MET A 401 18.32 -16.13 7.45
N PRO A 402 18.72 -17.21 8.16
CA PRO A 402 20.14 -17.44 8.48
C PRO A 402 21.04 -17.54 7.23
N ILE A 403 20.52 -18.15 6.16
CA ILE A 403 21.25 -18.32 4.89
C ILE A 403 21.50 -16.95 4.26
N ILE A 404 20.48 -16.09 4.20
CA ILE A 404 20.61 -14.74 3.64
C ILE A 404 21.59 -13.89 4.46
N TYR A 405 21.53 -13.99 5.80
CA TYR A 405 22.48 -13.29 6.67
C TYR A 405 23.92 -13.76 6.44
N SER A 406 24.15 -15.07 6.28
CA SER A 406 25.46 -15.61 5.94
C SER A 406 25.96 -15.08 4.60
N GLN A 407 25.11 -15.10 3.56
CA GLN A 407 25.49 -14.58 2.24
C GLN A 407 25.88 -13.09 2.28
N VAL A 408 25.14 -12.27 3.03
CA VAL A 408 25.48 -10.85 3.21
C VAL A 408 26.80 -10.69 3.99
N ALA A 409 27.05 -11.51 5.01
CA ALA A 409 28.30 -11.51 5.74
C ALA A 409 29.50 -11.88 4.83
N ASP A 410 29.36 -12.90 3.99
CA ASP A 410 30.39 -13.32 3.03
C ASP A 410 30.68 -12.24 1.99
N LEU A 411 29.64 -11.59 1.45
CA LEU A 411 29.78 -10.46 0.52
C LEU A 411 30.50 -9.28 1.19
N ARG A 412 30.17 -8.98 2.46
CA ARG A 412 30.83 -7.93 3.23
C ARG A 412 32.30 -8.25 3.47
N ALA A 413 32.61 -9.49 3.87
CA ALA A 413 33.99 -9.94 4.08
C ALA A 413 34.82 -9.82 2.80
N THR A 414 34.30 -10.35 1.69
CA THR A 414 34.95 -10.26 0.37
C THR A 414 35.16 -8.81 -0.06
N LYS A 415 34.18 -7.93 0.19
CA LYS A 415 34.32 -6.49 -0.12
C LYS A 415 35.43 -5.83 0.69
N ASN A 416 35.52 -6.15 1.98
CA ASN A 416 36.58 -5.64 2.85
C ASN A 416 37.96 -6.11 2.41
N GLU A 417 38.09 -7.37 1.98
CA GLU A 417 39.33 -7.90 1.41
C GLU A 417 39.74 -7.13 0.15
N LEU A 418 38.81 -6.89 -0.77
CA LEU A 418 39.07 -6.09 -1.97
C LEU A 418 39.53 -4.66 -1.64
N ASP A 419 38.96 -4.04 -0.61
CA ASP A 419 39.38 -2.71 -0.17
C ASP A 419 40.82 -2.71 0.36
N ILE A 420 41.22 -3.75 1.10
CA ILE A 420 42.59 -3.93 1.57
C ILE A 420 43.54 -4.15 0.38
N PHE A 421 43.20 -5.03 -0.56
CA PHE A 421 44.01 -5.26 -1.77
C PHE A 421 44.20 -3.97 -2.57
N ASN A 422 43.14 -3.16 -2.70
CA ASN A 422 43.22 -1.89 -3.40
C ASN A 422 44.16 -0.89 -2.70
N LEU A 423 44.19 -0.87 -1.36
CA LEU A 423 45.15 -0.05 -0.60
C LEU A 423 46.60 -0.50 -0.83
N GLU A 424 46.88 -1.81 -0.84
CA GLU A 424 48.22 -2.34 -1.14
C GLU A 424 48.68 -1.94 -2.56
N ILE A 425 47.79 -2.03 -3.55
CA ILE A 425 48.07 -1.60 -4.93
C ILE A 425 48.40 -0.10 -4.97
N GLN A 426 47.68 0.72 -4.21
CA GLN A 426 47.92 2.17 -4.14
C GLN A 426 49.27 2.49 -3.48
N GLU A 427 49.68 1.73 -2.46
CA GLU A 427 50.99 1.85 -1.82
C GLU A 427 52.12 1.54 -2.81
N ILE A 428 52.04 0.39 -3.50
CA ILE A 428 53.04 0.00 -4.52
C ILE A 428 53.10 1.03 -5.65
N ASN A 429 51.95 1.54 -6.11
CA ASN A 429 51.90 2.58 -7.11
C ASN A 429 52.62 3.87 -6.65
N THR A 430 52.56 4.18 -5.36
CA THR A 430 53.29 5.33 -4.78
C THR A 430 54.79 5.08 -4.76
N ILE A 431 55.22 3.86 -4.40
CA ILE A 431 56.64 3.44 -4.47
C ILE A 431 57.17 3.54 -5.91
N LEU A 432 56.40 3.06 -6.89
CA LEU A 432 56.75 3.12 -8.30
C LEU A 432 56.93 4.56 -8.79
N LYS A 433 56.03 5.48 -8.44
CA LYS A 433 56.14 6.90 -8.78
C LYS A 433 57.43 7.52 -8.23
N ASN A 434 57.79 7.19 -6.98
CA ASN A 434 59.02 7.69 -6.37
C ASN A 434 60.27 7.14 -7.08
N LYS A 435 60.30 5.84 -7.39
CA LYS A 435 61.39 5.21 -8.16
C LYS A 435 61.50 5.77 -9.57
N GLU A 436 60.38 6.04 -10.23
CA GLU A 436 60.35 6.65 -11.57
C GLU A 436 60.97 8.06 -11.56
N ALA A 437 60.65 8.87 -10.55
CA ALA A 437 61.27 10.18 -10.35
C ALA A 437 62.78 10.10 -10.09
N GLU A 438 63.23 9.13 -9.29
CA GLU A 438 64.66 8.90 -9.05
C GLU A 438 65.40 8.47 -10.32
N ILE A 439 64.83 7.56 -11.10
CA ILE A 439 65.36 7.12 -12.40
C ILE A 439 65.44 8.29 -13.38
N ALA A 440 64.42 9.16 -13.42
CA ALA A 440 64.41 10.35 -14.28
C ALA A 440 65.54 11.32 -13.88
N SER A 441 65.72 11.60 -12.60
CA SER A 441 66.81 12.45 -12.11
C SER A 441 68.19 11.85 -12.43
N MET A 442 68.37 10.54 -12.21
CA MET A 442 69.62 9.86 -12.52
C MET A 442 69.92 9.86 -14.02
N ARG A 443 68.89 9.70 -14.86
CA ARG A 443 69.02 9.74 -16.32
C ARG A 443 69.60 11.08 -16.80
N GLU A 444 69.09 12.19 -16.28
CA GLU A 444 69.61 13.52 -16.62
C GLU A 444 71.08 13.67 -16.21
N ARG A 445 71.47 13.25 -15.00
CA ARG A 445 72.87 13.32 -14.55
C ARG A 445 73.81 12.46 -15.40
N VAL A 446 73.40 11.23 -15.74
CA VAL A 446 74.17 10.35 -16.63
C VAL A 446 74.32 10.98 -18.02
N LYS A 447 73.25 11.61 -18.53
CA LYS A 447 73.26 12.31 -19.81
C LYS A 447 74.21 13.52 -19.80
N GLU A 448 74.23 14.31 -18.74
CA GLU A 448 75.15 15.45 -18.58
C GLU A 448 76.63 15.01 -18.65
N TYR A 449 77.00 13.91 -17.98
CA TYR A 449 78.36 13.37 -18.04
C TYR A 449 78.74 12.86 -19.44
N TYR A 450 77.77 12.26 -20.14
CA TYR A 450 77.95 11.83 -21.52
C TYR A 450 78.18 13.02 -22.46
N ASP A 451 77.29 14.03 -22.40
CA ASP A 451 77.33 15.20 -23.28
C ASP A 451 78.57 16.09 -23.03
N SER A 452 79.08 16.11 -21.80
CA SER A 452 80.29 16.86 -21.41
C SER A 452 81.61 16.09 -21.62
N GLY A 453 81.55 14.83 -22.10
CA GLY A 453 82.73 14.00 -22.36
C GLY A 453 83.42 13.43 -21.12
N GLN A 454 82.79 13.50 -19.93
CA GLN A 454 83.35 13.00 -18.66
C GLN A 454 83.21 11.47 -18.55
N THR A 455 84.02 10.74 -19.30
CA THR A 455 83.85 9.28 -19.51
C THR A 455 84.02 8.46 -18.23
N ALA A 456 84.90 8.87 -17.31
CA ALA A 456 85.14 8.16 -16.05
C ALA A 456 83.90 8.20 -15.13
N GLU A 457 83.30 9.39 -14.96
CA GLU A 457 82.10 9.56 -14.15
C GLU A 457 80.88 8.91 -14.80
N TYR A 458 80.73 9.03 -16.12
CA TYR A 458 79.71 8.31 -16.87
C TYR A 458 79.78 6.79 -16.60
N ASN A 459 80.96 6.18 -16.78
CA ASN A 459 81.16 4.75 -16.57
C ASN A 459 80.91 4.32 -15.12
N ARG A 460 81.16 5.21 -14.14
CA ARG A 460 80.86 4.96 -12.73
C ARG A 460 79.36 4.99 -12.43
N MET A 461 78.60 5.87 -13.08
CA MET A 461 77.17 6.08 -12.82
C MET A 461 76.26 5.08 -13.54
N VAL A 462 76.66 4.57 -14.71
CA VAL A 462 75.85 3.61 -15.49
C VAL A 462 75.44 2.36 -14.69
N PRO A 463 76.32 1.68 -13.92
CA PRO A 463 75.92 0.55 -13.09
C PRO A 463 74.86 0.90 -12.04
N ILE A 464 74.96 2.10 -11.44
CA ILE A 464 74.00 2.59 -10.44
C ILE A 464 72.64 2.83 -11.10
N PHE A 465 72.62 3.52 -12.25
CA PHE A 465 71.41 3.74 -13.05
C PHE A 465 70.74 2.41 -13.44
N ASN A 466 71.52 1.46 -13.96
CA ASN A 466 71.02 0.14 -14.34
C ASN A 466 70.44 -0.62 -13.13
N SER A 467 71.04 -0.48 -11.94
CA SER A 467 70.51 -1.05 -10.70
C SER A 467 69.16 -0.44 -10.32
N LEU A 468 69.00 0.88 -10.42
CA LEU A 468 67.72 1.56 -10.15
C LEU A 468 66.62 1.06 -11.09
N VAL A 469 66.90 1.04 -12.40
CA VAL A 469 65.97 0.52 -13.43
C VAL A 469 65.60 -0.93 -13.17
N LYS A 470 66.56 -1.77 -12.77
CA LYS A 470 66.31 -3.17 -12.42
C LYS A 470 65.32 -3.28 -11.25
N THR A 471 65.56 -2.57 -10.14
CA THR A 471 64.66 -2.62 -8.97
C THR A 471 63.28 -2.05 -9.28
N TYR A 472 63.18 -1.03 -10.13
CA TYR A 472 61.88 -0.53 -10.62
C TYR A 472 61.14 -1.60 -11.42
N ASN A 473 61.81 -2.29 -12.33
CA ASN A 473 61.18 -3.36 -13.13
C ASN A 473 60.73 -4.55 -12.27
N GLU A 474 61.49 -4.89 -11.22
CA GLU A 474 61.08 -5.89 -10.22
C GLU A 474 59.79 -5.45 -9.51
N GLU A 475 59.72 -4.21 -9.05
CA GLU A 475 58.53 -3.64 -8.39
C GLU A 475 57.31 -3.56 -9.33
N VAL A 476 57.52 -3.22 -10.61
CA VAL A 476 56.46 -3.23 -11.63
C VAL A 476 55.90 -4.64 -11.82
N SER A 477 56.74 -5.67 -11.73
CA SER A 477 56.28 -7.07 -11.79
C SER A 477 55.37 -7.40 -10.62
N VAL A 478 55.75 -7.00 -9.40
CA VAL A 478 54.93 -7.17 -8.17
C VAL A 478 53.60 -6.44 -8.30
N TYR A 479 53.62 -5.17 -8.72
CA TYR A 479 52.41 -4.37 -8.97
C TYR A 479 51.46 -5.05 -9.94
N LYS A 480 51.96 -5.53 -11.08
CA LYS A 480 51.16 -6.24 -12.10
C LYS A 480 50.53 -7.52 -11.53
N GLY A 481 51.29 -8.27 -10.73
CA GLY A 481 50.79 -9.45 -10.04
C GLY A 481 49.61 -9.13 -9.11
N LYS A 482 49.77 -8.11 -8.26
CA LYS A 482 48.72 -7.66 -7.33
C LYS A 482 47.47 -7.15 -8.05
N VAL A 483 47.64 -6.37 -9.11
CA VAL A 483 46.50 -5.90 -9.94
C VAL A 483 45.77 -7.08 -10.59
N SER A 484 46.49 -8.09 -11.08
CA SER A 484 45.88 -9.30 -11.66
C SER A 484 45.08 -10.08 -10.62
N GLU A 485 45.61 -10.23 -9.41
CA GLU A 485 44.93 -10.91 -8.30
C GLU A 485 43.66 -10.16 -7.86
N TYR A 486 43.76 -8.84 -7.66
CA TYR A 486 42.62 -7.98 -7.37
C TYR A 486 41.53 -8.12 -8.43
N ASN A 487 41.89 -8.05 -9.72
CA ASN A 487 40.92 -8.17 -10.81
C ASN A 487 40.21 -9.53 -10.82
N SER A 488 40.93 -10.61 -10.47
CA SER A 488 40.34 -11.94 -10.35
C SER A 488 39.32 -12.00 -9.22
N GLN A 489 39.69 -11.53 -8.02
CA GLN A 489 38.79 -11.50 -6.86
C GLN A 489 37.60 -10.56 -7.07
N ALA A 490 37.82 -9.39 -7.68
CA ALA A 490 36.76 -8.45 -8.01
C ALA A 490 35.74 -9.07 -8.99
N SER A 491 36.20 -9.89 -9.94
CA SER A 491 35.31 -10.64 -10.84
C SER A 491 34.42 -11.63 -10.07
N VAL A 492 35.00 -12.40 -9.15
CA VAL A 492 34.25 -13.35 -8.29
C VAL A 492 33.23 -12.61 -7.42
N PHE A 493 33.65 -11.53 -6.77
CA PHE A 493 32.77 -10.67 -5.98
C PHE A 493 31.61 -10.13 -6.83
N ASN A 494 31.90 -9.58 -8.00
CA ASN A 494 30.88 -9.04 -8.91
C ASN A 494 29.88 -10.11 -9.36
N LEU A 495 30.33 -11.35 -9.59
CA LEU A 495 29.44 -12.48 -9.90
C LEU A 495 28.56 -12.86 -8.70
N ALA A 496 29.13 -12.88 -7.50
CA ALA A 496 28.37 -13.14 -6.27
C ALA A 496 27.30 -12.06 -6.03
N VAL A 497 27.65 -10.78 -6.21
CA VAL A 497 26.70 -9.65 -6.11
C VAL A 497 25.60 -9.76 -7.16
N LYS A 498 25.93 -10.05 -8.42
CA LYS A 498 24.93 -10.26 -9.48
C LYS A 498 23.97 -11.40 -9.14
N SER A 499 24.50 -12.52 -8.64
CA SER A 499 23.70 -13.67 -8.24
C SER A 499 22.78 -13.33 -7.05
N PHE A 500 23.28 -12.59 -6.06
CA PHE A 500 22.53 -12.20 -4.87
C PHE A 500 21.34 -11.29 -5.20
N TYR A 501 21.54 -10.33 -6.11
CA TYR A 501 20.48 -9.41 -6.56
C TYR A 501 19.74 -9.87 -7.83
N GLN A 502 20.07 -11.05 -8.36
CA GLN A 502 19.52 -11.58 -9.61
C GLN A 502 19.54 -10.59 -10.80
N LYS A 503 20.65 -9.83 -10.92
CA LYS A 503 20.86 -8.81 -11.96
C LYS A 503 21.49 -9.40 -13.22
#